data_AF-A0A061I778-F1
#
_entry.id   AF-A0A061I778-F1
#
_cell.length_a   1.000
_cell.length_b   1.000
_cell.length_c   1.000
_cell.angle_alpha   90.00
_cell.angle_beta   90.00
_cell.angle_gamma   90.00
#
_symmetry.space_group_name_H-M   'P 1'
#
loop_
_entity.id
_entity.type
_entity.pdbx_description
1 polymer ?
#
loop_
_entity_poly.entity_id
_entity_poly.type
_entity_poly.pdbx_seq_one_letter_code
_entity_poly.pdbx_strand_id
1 'polypeptide(L)'
;MTDHNIRECQKSLDFVLGWFAKPIFIDGDYPESMKSNLSSLLPDFTESEKKFIKGTADFFALSFGPTLSFQLLDPHMKFHQLESPSLRQLLSWIDLEYNHPQIFIVENGWFVSGTTKRDDAKYMYYLKKFIMETLKAIRLDGVDVIGYTAWSLMDGFEWHRGYSIRRGLFYVDFLSQDKVLLPKSSALFYQKLIENNGFPPLPENQPLEGTFPCGFAWGVADNYIQVDTTLSQFTDPNIYLWDVHHSKRLIKVDGVVGKRRKPYCVDFSAIRPQIALLREVHVTHFRFSLDWALILPLGNQTQVNRTVLHFYRCVITHALAWRLYDEKFRAAQKGKISIALQADWIEPACSFSQKDKEVAERVLEFDIGWLAEPIFGSGDYPRVMRDWLNQKNNFLLPYFTEDEEKIIRGSFDFLALSHYTTILVDWEKEDPIKYNDYLDVQEMTDITWLNSPSQVAVVPWGLRKVLNWMRFKYGDVPMYVTANGIDDDPHAEQDALRTYYVESYVNEALKAYVLDGINLRGYFAYSLSDRSAPKFGFYRYAVNQFEPKPSMRHYRKIVDNNGFLGSETQGRLCPEEYTVCTECSFFHTRKSLLIFLAFLVFAFIISLSLIFYYSKKGRRSYK
;
A
#
# COMPACT_ATOMS: atom_id res chain seq x y z
N MET A 1 18.71 21.59 -4.64
CA MET A 1 20.16 21.63 -4.35
C MET A 1 20.67 22.97 -4.83
N THR A 2 21.53 23.66 -4.09
CA THR A 2 22.08 24.97 -4.52
C THR A 2 23.23 24.76 -5.51
N ASP A 3 23.49 25.74 -6.38
CA ASP A 3 24.61 25.70 -7.34
C ASP A 3 25.96 25.49 -6.63
N HIS A 4 26.11 26.03 -5.43
CA HIS A 4 27.30 25.81 -4.60
C HIS A 4 27.50 24.33 -4.26
N ASN A 5 26.47 23.64 -3.77
CA ASN A 5 26.57 22.23 -3.41
C ASN A 5 26.88 21.36 -4.64
N ILE A 6 26.32 21.69 -5.81
CA ILE A 6 26.61 20.97 -7.06
C ILE A 6 28.09 21.11 -7.43
N ARG A 7 28.67 22.31 -7.29
CA ARG A 7 30.11 22.53 -7.54
C ARG A 7 30.99 21.77 -6.57
N GLU A 8 30.63 21.69 -5.29
CA GLU A 8 31.37 20.91 -4.30
C GLU A 8 31.26 19.39 -4.57
N CYS A 9 30.11 18.90 -5.05
CA CYS A 9 29.97 17.52 -5.53
C CYS A 9 30.89 17.24 -6.72
N GLN A 10 30.93 18.13 -7.72
CA GLN A 10 31.83 17.99 -8.86
C GLN A 10 33.29 17.97 -8.40
N LYS A 11 33.67 18.88 -7.49
CA LYS A 11 35.00 18.91 -6.90
C LYS A 11 35.34 17.61 -6.18
N SER A 12 34.39 17.01 -5.47
CA SER A 12 34.58 15.70 -4.84
C SER A 12 34.92 14.61 -5.86
N LEU A 13 34.17 14.55 -6.97
CA LEU A 13 34.42 13.57 -8.05
C LEU A 13 35.76 13.82 -8.77
N ASP A 14 36.13 15.07 -9.00
CA ASP A 14 37.43 15.43 -9.56
C ASP A 14 38.58 14.95 -8.67
N PHE A 15 38.47 15.13 -7.35
CA PHE A 15 39.51 14.76 -6.39
C PHE A 15 39.69 13.25 -6.22
N VAL A 16 38.67 12.45 -6.52
CA VAL A 16 38.70 11.00 -6.34
C VAL A 16 38.91 10.28 -7.68
N LEU A 17 38.03 10.52 -8.65
CA LEU A 17 38.03 9.85 -9.94
C LEU A 17 38.80 10.68 -10.98
N GLY A 18 38.53 11.99 -11.06
CA GLY A 18 39.17 12.89 -12.01
C GLY A 18 40.68 12.98 -11.86
N TRP A 19 41.21 12.74 -10.66
CA TRP A 19 42.64 12.73 -10.36
C TRP A 19 43.41 11.82 -11.33
N PHE A 20 42.87 10.64 -11.64
CA PHE A 20 43.47 9.70 -12.59
C PHE A 20 42.77 9.71 -13.94
N ALA A 21 41.43 9.82 -13.94
CA ALA A 21 40.65 9.68 -15.16
C ALA A 21 40.84 10.85 -16.13
N LYS A 22 40.88 12.11 -15.67
CA LYS A 22 41.04 13.25 -16.58
C LYS A 22 42.39 13.25 -17.31
N PRO A 23 43.55 13.03 -16.66
CA PRO A 23 44.82 12.90 -17.37
C PRO A 23 44.79 11.80 -18.45
N ILE A 24 44.18 10.65 -18.14
CA ILE A 24 44.17 9.51 -19.07
C ILE A 24 43.21 9.73 -20.25
N PHE A 25 41.99 10.20 -19.99
CA PHE A 25 40.91 10.20 -21.00
C PHE A 25 40.73 11.55 -21.73
N ILE A 26 41.20 12.67 -21.19
CA ILE A 26 40.91 14.01 -21.75
C ILE A 26 42.14 14.68 -22.38
N ASP A 27 43.05 15.21 -21.55
CA ASP A 27 44.08 16.15 -21.99
C ASP A 27 45.47 15.88 -21.42
N GLY A 28 45.65 14.83 -20.62
CA GLY A 28 46.96 14.49 -20.06
C GLY A 28 47.30 15.22 -18.76
N ASP A 29 46.42 16.08 -18.26
CA ASP A 29 46.71 16.97 -17.13
C ASP A 29 45.69 16.81 -15.99
N TYR A 30 46.08 17.22 -14.78
CA TYR A 30 45.22 17.12 -13.59
C TYR A 30 43.99 18.05 -13.69
N PRO A 31 42.89 17.74 -12.99
CA PRO A 31 41.73 18.63 -12.89
C PRO A 31 42.08 20.02 -12.36
N GLU A 32 41.48 21.06 -12.95
CA GLU A 32 41.70 22.46 -12.55
C GLU A 32 41.29 22.72 -11.09
N SER A 33 40.26 22.01 -10.62
CA SER A 33 39.83 22.02 -9.22
C SER A 33 40.91 21.52 -8.25
N MET A 34 41.74 20.56 -8.67
CA MET A 34 42.88 20.07 -7.90
C MET A 34 44.06 21.03 -7.98
N LYS A 35 44.43 21.48 -9.19
CA LYS A 35 45.54 22.43 -9.37
C LYS A 35 45.36 23.71 -8.57
N SER A 36 44.14 24.25 -8.54
CA SER A 36 43.84 25.46 -7.77
C SER A 36 43.91 25.26 -6.25
N ASN A 37 43.62 24.05 -5.75
CA ASN A 37 43.61 23.77 -4.31
C ASN A 37 44.96 23.25 -3.78
N LEU A 38 45.71 22.53 -4.62
CA LEU A 38 46.95 21.83 -4.27
C LEU A 38 48.18 22.44 -4.97
N SER A 39 48.13 23.72 -5.35
CA SER A 39 49.11 24.38 -6.21
C SER A 39 50.58 24.31 -5.78
N SER A 40 50.87 23.97 -4.51
CA SER A 40 52.22 23.78 -4.00
C SER A 40 52.62 22.31 -3.76
N LEU A 41 51.65 21.39 -3.73
CA LEU A 41 51.85 19.98 -3.38
C LEU A 41 51.65 19.03 -4.57
N LEU A 42 50.85 19.45 -5.56
CA LEU A 42 50.59 18.66 -6.76
C LEU A 42 51.74 18.84 -7.75
N PRO A 43 52.41 17.76 -8.19
CA PRO A 43 53.44 17.86 -9.21
C PRO A 43 52.88 18.35 -10.55
N ASP A 44 53.68 19.10 -11.31
CA ASP A 44 53.30 19.56 -12.64
C ASP A 44 53.73 18.55 -13.71
N PHE A 45 52.83 18.22 -14.64
CA PHE A 45 53.19 17.47 -15.84
C PHE A 45 53.81 18.40 -16.89
N THR A 46 54.90 17.96 -17.52
CA THR A 46 55.43 18.59 -18.72
C THR A 46 54.51 18.34 -19.92
N GLU A 47 54.55 19.20 -20.93
CA GLU A 47 53.72 19.04 -22.15
C GLU A 47 53.97 17.71 -22.88
N SER A 48 55.19 17.19 -22.82
CA SER A 48 55.53 15.86 -23.35
C SER A 48 54.86 14.73 -22.57
N GLU A 49 54.78 14.84 -21.24
CA GLU A 49 54.15 13.83 -20.38
C GLU A 49 52.63 13.85 -20.56
N LYS A 50 52.01 15.04 -20.63
CA LYS A 50 50.57 15.17 -20.92
C LYS A 50 50.19 14.44 -22.20
N LYS A 51 50.94 14.66 -23.27
CA LYS A 51 50.72 13.97 -24.55
C LYS A 51 50.98 12.47 -24.47
N PHE A 52 51.93 12.04 -23.64
CA PHE A 52 52.24 10.63 -23.43
C PHE A 52 51.15 9.89 -22.66
N ILE A 53 50.52 10.55 -21.68
CA ILE A 53 49.48 9.96 -20.81
C ILE A 53 48.11 9.97 -21.49
N LYS A 54 47.79 11.02 -22.25
CA LYS A 54 46.50 11.16 -22.92
C LYS A 54 46.24 9.99 -23.88
N GLY A 55 45.08 9.34 -23.72
CA GLY A 55 44.61 8.26 -24.57
C GLY A 55 45.32 6.93 -24.33
N THR A 56 45.86 6.70 -23.13
CA THR A 56 46.57 5.46 -22.76
C THR A 56 45.67 4.34 -22.24
N ALA A 57 44.35 4.45 -22.45
CA ALA A 57 43.38 3.42 -22.09
C ALA A 57 42.39 3.17 -23.23
N ASP A 58 42.20 1.90 -23.57
CA ASP A 58 41.28 1.48 -24.65
C ASP A 58 39.81 1.55 -24.23
N PHE A 59 39.54 1.42 -22.92
CA PHE A 59 38.21 1.51 -22.31
C PHE A 59 38.32 2.01 -20.87
N PHE A 60 37.21 2.47 -20.31
CA PHE A 60 37.10 2.95 -18.93
C PHE A 60 36.87 1.77 -17.97
N ALA A 61 37.91 1.36 -17.23
CA ALA A 61 37.82 0.34 -16.21
C ALA A 61 37.28 0.94 -14.89
N LEU A 62 36.04 0.66 -14.53
CA LEU A 62 35.38 1.20 -13.33
C LEU A 62 35.40 0.19 -12.17
N SER A 63 36.03 0.57 -11.05
CA SER A 63 35.85 -0.10 -9.75
C SER A 63 34.84 0.69 -8.91
N PHE A 64 33.79 0.04 -8.45
CA PHE A 64 32.77 0.63 -7.59
C PHE A 64 32.28 -0.37 -6.56
N GLY A 65 32.62 -0.16 -5.29
CA GLY A 65 32.25 -1.07 -4.21
C GLY A 65 32.75 -0.58 -2.85
N PRO A 66 32.70 -1.41 -1.80
CA PRO A 66 33.05 -1.02 -0.43
C PRO A 66 34.57 -0.82 -0.19
N THR A 67 35.37 -0.83 -1.26
CA THR A 67 36.81 -0.58 -1.22
C THR A 67 37.07 0.87 -0.80
N LEU A 68 36.49 1.85 -1.52
CA LEU A 68 36.57 3.27 -1.15
C LEU A 68 35.27 3.77 -0.51
N SER A 69 34.11 3.38 -1.07
CA SER A 69 32.81 3.90 -0.66
C SER A 69 32.49 3.60 0.80
N PHE A 70 32.11 4.64 1.55
CA PHE A 70 31.74 4.65 2.96
C PHE A 70 32.85 4.19 3.92
N GLN A 71 34.09 4.04 3.45
CA GLN A 71 35.16 3.50 4.27
C GLN A 71 36.51 4.23 4.14
N LEU A 72 37.16 4.14 2.98
CA LEU A 72 38.52 4.64 2.80
C LEU A 72 38.57 6.03 2.15
N LEU A 73 37.41 6.57 1.73
CA LEU A 73 37.32 7.94 1.23
C LEU A 73 37.60 8.94 2.36
N ASP A 74 38.59 9.81 2.15
CA ASP A 74 38.92 10.88 3.08
C ASP A 74 37.69 11.81 3.28
N PRO A 75 37.25 12.06 4.53
CA PRO A 75 36.08 12.87 4.78
C PRO A 75 36.20 14.32 4.28
N HIS A 76 37.41 14.87 4.18
CA HIS A 76 37.67 16.19 3.63
C HIS A 76 37.45 16.24 2.11
N MET A 77 37.68 15.14 1.40
CA MET A 77 37.45 15.02 -0.04
C MET A 77 35.97 14.92 -0.41
N LYS A 78 35.06 14.82 0.57
CA LYS A 78 33.61 14.91 0.36
C LYS A 78 33.11 16.35 0.25
N PHE A 79 33.92 17.35 0.63
CA PHE A 79 33.56 18.77 0.61
C PHE A 79 32.20 19.07 1.27
N HIS A 80 31.96 18.46 2.43
CA HIS A 80 30.72 18.56 3.21
C HIS A 80 29.44 18.09 2.47
N GLN A 81 29.59 17.28 1.42
CA GLN A 81 28.47 16.68 0.69
C GLN A 81 28.15 15.27 1.20
N LEU A 82 26.99 14.76 0.78
CA LEU A 82 26.51 13.41 1.11
C LEU A 82 27.10 12.39 0.14
N GLU A 83 27.62 11.30 0.70
CA GLU A 83 28.06 10.14 -0.07
C GLU A 83 26.87 9.24 -0.41
N SER A 84 26.79 8.75 -1.65
CA SER A 84 25.67 7.96 -2.15
C SER A 84 26.16 6.74 -2.95
N PRO A 85 25.59 5.53 -2.76
CA PRO A 85 25.97 4.34 -3.52
C PRO A 85 25.26 4.29 -4.90
N SER A 86 25.06 5.43 -5.55
CA SER A 86 24.29 5.56 -6.79
C SER A 86 25.13 5.25 -8.04
N LEU A 87 25.21 3.97 -8.42
CA LEU A 87 26.00 3.55 -9.59
C LEU A 87 25.48 4.12 -10.91
N ARG A 88 24.15 4.23 -11.10
CA ARG A 88 23.55 4.76 -12.34
C ARG A 88 24.00 6.19 -12.64
N GLN A 89 23.93 7.06 -11.63
CA GLN A 89 24.34 8.47 -11.78
C GLN A 89 25.84 8.59 -12.01
N LEU A 90 26.66 7.75 -11.36
CA LEU A 90 28.09 7.71 -11.59
C LEU A 90 28.41 7.30 -13.04
N LEU A 91 27.75 6.27 -13.57
CA LEU A 91 27.93 5.83 -14.95
C LEU A 91 27.56 6.94 -15.94
N SER A 92 26.43 7.61 -15.73
CA SER A 92 26.02 8.75 -16.55
C SER A 92 26.96 9.96 -16.41
N TRP A 93 27.54 10.19 -15.24
CA TRP A 93 28.55 11.23 -15.05
C TRP A 93 29.84 10.91 -15.83
N ILE A 94 30.34 9.66 -15.77
CA ILE A 94 31.51 9.20 -16.54
C ILE A 94 31.26 9.35 -18.04
N ASP A 95 30.05 8.98 -18.49
CA ASP A 95 29.61 9.11 -19.87
C ASP A 95 29.73 10.54 -20.40
N LEU A 96 29.25 11.52 -19.61
CA LEU A 96 29.27 12.93 -19.97
C LEU A 96 30.67 13.54 -19.89
N GLU A 97 31.42 13.24 -18.82
CA GLU A 97 32.74 13.84 -18.56
C GLU A 97 33.83 13.34 -19.51
N TYR A 98 33.77 12.06 -19.89
CA TYR A 98 34.84 11.39 -20.65
C TYR A 98 34.44 11.04 -22.07
N ASN A 99 33.52 11.80 -22.65
CA ASN A 99 33.13 11.73 -24.06
C ASN A 99 32.58 10.36 -24.51
N HIS A 100 31.66 9.79 -23.72
CA HIS A 100 30.96 8.55 -24.02
C HIS A 100 31.92 7.35 -24.25
N PRO A 101 32.78 7.02 -23.26
CA PRO A 101 33.72 5.92 -23.40
C PRO A 101 33.02 4.56 -23.23
N GLN A 102 33.65 3.50 -23.73
CA GLN A 102 33.26 2.14 -23.35
C GLN A 102 33.59 1.91 -21.88
N ILE A 103 32.61 1.51 -21.06
CA ILE A 103 32.80 1.28 -19.63
C ILE A 103 32.77 -0.21 -19.32
N PHE A 104 33.83 -0.73 -18.69
CA PHE A 104 33.86 -2.07 -18.14
C PHE A 104 33.91 -2.01 -16.62
N ILE A 105 32.89 -2.53 -15.95
CA ILE A 105 32.86 -2.57 -14.48
C ILE A 105 33.75 -3.75 -14.02
N VAL A 106 34.96 -3.44 -13.56
CA VAL A 106 35.99 -4.42 -13.17
C VAL A 106 35.83 -4.93 -11.73
N GLU A 107 35.11 -4.19 -10.89
CA GLU A 107 34.83 -4.58 -9.51
C GLU A 107 33.50 -3.97 -9.07
N ASN A 108 32.57 -4.84 -8.64
CA ASN A 108 31.32 -4.40 -8.04
C ASN A 108 30.74 -5.42 -7.05
N GLY A 109 30.03 -4.95 -6.03
CA GLY A 109 29.42 -5.79 -5.01
C GLY A 109 29.39 -5.08 -3.68
N TRP A 110 28.96 -5.79 -2.64
CA TRP A 110 28.95 -5.27 -1.28
C TRP A 110 29.73 -6.18 -0.33
N PHE A 111 29.46 -6.10 0.96
CA PHE A 111 30.00 -7.01 1.96
C PHE A 111 28.95 -7.38 3.00
N VAL A 112 29.17 -8.53 3.63
CA VAL A 112 28.43 -9.02 4.80
C VAL A 112 29.38 -9.20 5.98
N SER A 113 28.83 -9.44 7.17
CA SER A 113 29.62 -9.78 8.36
C SER A 113 30.50 -11.01 8.13
N GLY A 114 31.65 -11.08 8.79
CA GLY A 114 32.52 -12.27 8.79
C GLY A 114 31.86 -13.52 9.38
N THR A 115 30.78 -13.34 10.15
CA THR A 115 29.95 -14.43 10.69
C THR A 115 28.98 -15.02 9.68
N THR A 116 28.60 -14.25 8.65
CA THR A 116 27.64 -14.64 7.61
C THR A 116 28.24 -15.75 6.75
N LYS A 117 27.52 -16.88 6.61
CA LYS A 117 28.02 -18.09 5.95
C LYS A 117 27.54 -18.18 4.51
N ARG A 118 26.56 -19.04 4.27
CA ARG A 118 26.04 -19.35 2.93
C ARG A 118 24.78 -18.56 2.59
N ASP A 119 24.03 -18.13 3.60
CA ASP A 119 22.89 -17.25 3.39
C ASP A 119 23.37 -15.80 3.49
N ASP A 120 23.36 -15.10 2.36
CA ASP A 120 23.94 -13.76 2.22
C ASP A 120 22.98 -12.82 1.50
N ALA A 121 21.69 -12.84 1.89
CA ALA A 121 20.63 -12.11 1.21
C ALA A 121 20.97 -10.62 1.02
N LYS A 122 21.57 -9.98 2.02
CA LYS A 122 22.03 -8.59 1.92
C LYS A 122 22.97 -8.39 0.73
N TYR A 123 24.02 -9.20 0.61
CA TYR A 123 24.95 -9.10 -0.52
C TYR A 123 24.23 -9.33 -1.85
N MET A 124 23.36 -10.35 -1.92
CA MET A 124 22.57 -10.67 -3.11
C MET A 124 21.68 -9.49 -3.56
N TYR A 125 20.97 -8.82 -2.66
CA TYR A 125 20.11 -7.69 -3.02
C TYR A 125 20.91 -6.42 -3.38
N TYR A 126 22.08 -6.19 -2.79
CA TYR A 126 23.01 -5.15 -3.26
C TYR A 126 23.51 -5.45 -4.68
N LEU A 127 23.94 -6.69 -4.94
CA LEU A 127 24.36 -7.12 -6.27
C LEU A 127 23.23 -6.96 -7.29
N LYS A 128 22.01 -7.40 -6.94
CA LYS A 128 20.81 -7.22 -7.77
C LYS A 128 20.57 -5.75 -8.11
N LYS A 129 20.69 -4.84 -7.13
CA LYS A 129 20.52 -3.41 -7.36
C LYS A 129 21.60 -2.84 -8.28
N PHE A 130 22.87 -3.15 -8.04
CA PHE A 130 23.94 -2.59 -8.86
C PHE A 130 23.78 -3.01 -10.33
N ILE A 131 23.46 -4.27 -10.61
CA ILE A 131 23.21 -4.72 -11.98
C ILE A 131 21.95 -4.07 -12.57
N MET A 132 20.89 -3.88 -11.78
CA MET A 132 19.69 -3.14 -12.22
C MET A 132 19.99 -1.68 -12.57
N GLU A 133 20.80 -0.99 -11.76
CA GLU A 133 21.21 0.40 -12.03
C GLU A 133 22.11 0.49 -13.27
N THR A 134 23.00 -0.49 -13.48
CA THR A 134 23.77 -0.62 -14.74
C THR A 134 22.84 -0.84 -15.94
N LEU A 135 21.84 -1.71 -15.84
CA LEU A 135 20.88 -1.94 -16.92
C LEU A 135 20.07 -0.68 -17.25
N LYS A 136 19.69 0.10 -16.23
CA LYS A 136 19.04 1.40 -16.43
C LYS A 136 19.96 2.40 -17.13
N ALA A 137 21.25 2.45 -16.75
CA ALA A 137 22.23 3.30 -17.43
C ALA A 137 22.34 2.97 -18.93
N ILE A 138 22.38 1.68 -19.28
CA ILE A 138 22.40 1.23 -20.69
C ILE A 138 21.10 1.59 -21.41
N ARG A 139 19.93 1.31 -20.80
CA ARG A 139 18.64 1.37 -21.49
C ARG A 139 17.98 2.75 -21.52
N LEU A 140 18.16 3.53 -20.47
CA LEU A 140 17.48 4.81 -20.27
C LEU A 140 18.42 6.00 -20.45
N ASP A 141 19.68 5.85 -20.06
CA ASP A 141 20.66 6.95 -20.07
C ASP A 141 21.59 6.87 -21.30
N GLY A 142 21.63 5.72 -21.97
CA GLY A 142 22.39 5.49 -23.20
C GLY A 142 23.86 5.14 -22.99
N VAL A 143 24.32 4.92 -21.75
CA VAL A 143 25.74 4.67 -21.42
C VAL A 143 26.24 3.35 -22.01
N ASP A 144 27.42 3.36 -22.65
CA ASP A 144 28.03 2.17 -23.28
C ASP A 144 28.80 1.29 -22.28
N VAL A 145 28.05 0.57 -21.44
CA VAL A 145 28.63 -0.42 -20.52
C VAL A 145 28.82 -1.76 -21.23
N ILE A 146 30.09 -2.16 -21.39
CA ILE A 146 30.50 -3.35 -22.17
C ILE A 146 30.74 -4.61 -21.33
N GLY A 147 30.76 -4.51 -19.99
CA GLY A 147 30.96 -5.66 -19.11
C GLY A 147 30.77 -5.38 -17.62
N TYR A 148 30.57 -6.45 -16.86
CA TYR A 148 30.31 -6.42 -15.41
C TYR A 148 31.04 -7.53 -14.67
N THR A 149 31.71 -7.17 -13.57
CA THR A 149 32.46 -8.11 -12.72
C THR A 149 31.96 -8.04 -11.29
N ALA A 150 31.24 -9.08 -10.86
CA ALA A 150 30.89 -9.26 -9.45
C ALA A 150 32.16 -9.60 -8.64
N TRP A 151 32.37 -8.87 -7.55
CA TRP A 151 33.48 -9.03 -6.64
C TRP A 151 32.98 -9.49 -5.26
N SER A 152 33.43 -10.64 -4.74
CA SER A 152 34.53 -11.50 -5.21
C SER A 152 34.06 -12.91 -5.57
N LEU A 153 34.94 -13.69 -6.21
CA LEU A 153 34.67 -15.11 -6.45
C LEU A 153 34.52 -15.87 -5.12
N MET A 154 35.44 -15.70 -4.18
CA MET A 154 35.44 -16.41 -2.90
C MET A 154 35.79 -15.47 -1.75
N ASP A 155 35.42 -15.89 -0.54
CA ASP A 155 35.81 -15.18 0.68
C ASP A 155 37.34 -15.25 0.88
N GLY A 156 37.93 -14.15 1.36
CA GLY A 156 39.37 -14.05 1.56
C GLY A 156 39.77 -13.00 2.60
N PHE A 157 41.02 -12.56 2.52
CA PHE A 157 41.56 -11.50 3.37
C PHE A 157 41.15 -10.12 2.82
N GLU A 158 40.40 -9.35 3.59
CA GLU A 158 39.82 -8.06 3.20
C GLU A 158 40.65 -6.87 3.71
N TRP A 159 41.95 -6.91 3.43
CA TRP A 159 42.89 -5.82 3.68
C TRP A 159 42.88 -5.35 5.14
N HIS A 160 42.69 -4.05 5.39
CA HIS A 160 42.62 -3.45 6.73
C HIS A 160 41.49 -4.04 7.60
N ARG A 161 40.49 -4.70 7.00
CA ARG A 161 39.37 -5.34 7.72
C ARG A 161 39.65 -6.80 8.08
N GLY A 162 40.77 -7.37 7.66
CA GLY A 162 41.13 -8.76 7.93
C GLY A 162 40.05 -9.72 7.45
N TYR A 163 39.57 -10.60 8.35
CA TYR A 163 38.51 -11.58 8.07
C TYR A 163 37.16 -11.22 8.72
N SER A 164 37.00 -9.98 9.19
CA SER A 164 35.79 -9.52 9.88
C SER A 164 34.61 -9.26 8.95
N ILE A 165 34.85 -9.26 7.63
CA ILE A 165 33.83 -9.13 6.58
C ILE A 165 34.04 -10.19 5.50
N ARG A 166 33.02 -10.42 4.69
CA ARG A 166 33.03 -11.36 3.55
C ARG A 166 32.41 -10.72 2.32
N ARG A 167 32.97 -11.01 1.14
CA ARG A 167 32.55 -10.46 -0.17
C ARG A 167 32.36 -11.54 -1.25
N GLY A 168 32.73 -12.79 -0.97
CA GLY A 168 32.74 -13.85 -1.96
C GLY A 168 31.36 -14.37 -2.28
N LEU A 169 31.13 -14.71 -3.55
CA LEU A 169 30.00 -15.52 -4.00
C LEU A 169 30.08 -16.95 -3.44
N PHE A 170 31.30 -17.43 -3.14
CA PHE A 170 31.54 -18.72 -2.51
C PHE A 170 32.05 -18.54 -1.07
N TYR A 171 31.38 -19.20 -0.14
CA TYR A 171 31.81 -19.29 1.25
C TYR A 171 33.04 -20.17 1.38
N VAL A 172 33.97 -19.71 2.22
CA VAL A 172 35.18 -20.45 2.60
C VAL A 172 35.25 -20.54 4.12
N ASP A 173 35.33 -21.76 4.64
CA ASP A 173 35.67 -22.00 6.04
C ASP A 173 37.19 -21.95 6.22
N PHE A 174 37.69 -20.81 6.71
CA PHE A 174 39.12 -20.59 6.94
C PHE A 174 39.71 -21.50 8.03
N LEU A 175 38.88 -22.10 8.88
CA LEU A 175 39.31 -23.04 9.92
C LEU A 175 39.42 -24.48 9.39
N SER A 176 38.73 -24.79 8.30
CA SER A 176 38.83 -26.10 7.63
C SER A 176 40.16 -26.25 6.89
N GLN A 177 40.70 -27.48 6.87
CA GLN A 177 41.91 -27.77 6.07
C GLN A 177 41.61 -27.77 4.56
N ASP A 178 40.42 -28.21 4.17
CA ASP A 178 40.03 -28.40 2.77
C ASP A 178 39.66 -27.10 2.05
N LYS A 179 39.16 -26.09 2.79
CA LYS A 179 38.77 -24.76 2.26
C LYS A 179 37.86 -24.85 1.02
N VAL A 180 36.94 -25.80 1.05
CA VAL A 180 36.00 -26.06 -0.06
C VAL A 180 35.15 -24.81 -0.32
N LEU A 181 34.97 -24.50 -1.61
CA LEU A 181 34.09 -23.42 -2.05
C LEU A 181 32.64 -23.87 -1.98
N LEU A 182 31.87 -23.29 -1.05
CA LEU A 182 30.45 -23.58 -0.91
C LEU A 182 29.62 -22.43 -1.51
N PRO A 183 28.77 -22.67 -2.51
CA PRO A 183 28.00 -21.60 -3.14
C PRO A 183 27.05 -20.96 -2.12
N LYS A 184 27.04 -19.63 -2.11
CA LYS A 184 26.10 -18.81 -1.35
C LYS A 184 24.82 -18.52 -2.14
N SER A 185 23.83 -17.91 -1.50
CA SER A 185 22.59 -17.46 -2.14
C SER A 185 22.87 -16.51 -3.31
N SER A 186 23.83 -15.59 -3.15
CA SER A 186 24.27 -14.66 -4.20
C SER A 186 24.88 -15.35 -5.43
N ALA A 187 25.63 -16.45 -5.27
CA ALA A 187 26.18 -17.23 -6.38
C ALA A 187 25.07 -17.83 -7.24
N LEU A 188 24.05 -18.41 -6.60
CA LEU A 188 22.91 -19.03 -7.30
C LEU A 188 22.08 -17.97 -8.04
N PHE A 189 21.91 -16.79 -7.45
CA PHE A 189 21.28 -15.65 -8.10
C PHE A 189 22.08 -15.21 -9.34
N TYR A 190 23.39 -14.99 -9.18
CA TYR A 190 24.24 -14.49 -10.27
C TYR A 190 24.35 -15.48 -11.42
N GLN A 191 24.41 -16.78 -11.13
CA GLN A 191 24.35 -17.84 -12.13
C GLN A 191 23.08 -17.73 -13.00
N LYS A 192 21.90 -17.69 -12.36
CA LYS A 192 20.62 -17.59 -13.08
C LYS A 192 20.48 -16.31 -13.89
N LEU A 193 21.06 -15.21 -13.38
CA LEU A 193 21.07 -13.94 -14.07
C LEU A 193 21.91 -14.01 -15.37
N ILE A 194 23.08 -14.65 -15.31
CA ILE A 194 23.96 -14.85 -16.47
C ILE A 194 23.30 -15.76 -17.49
N GLU A 195 22.69 -16.87 -17.05
CA GLU A 195 21.96 -17.81 -17.93
C GLU A 195 20.87 -17.13 -18.75
N ASN A 196 20.21 -16.11 -18.18
CA ASN A 196 19.14 -15.37 -18.83
C ASN A 196 19.58 -14.03 -19.45
N ASN A 197 20.87 -13.68 -19.34
CA ASN A 197 21.42 -12.39 -19.75
C ASN A 197 20.63 -11.18 -19.21
N GLY A 198 20.31 -11.19 -17.91
CA GLY A 198 19.58 -10.13 -17.23
C GLY A 198 18.20 -10.55 -16.74
N PHE A 199 17.22 -9.64 -16.81
CA PHE A 199 15.89 -9.80 -16.22
C PHE A 199 14.82 -9.91 -17.32
N PRO A 200 14.64 -11.09 -17.96
CA PRO A 200 13.60 -11.27 -18.96
C PRO A 200 12.21 -11.09 -18.35
N PRO A 201 11.20 -10.71 -19.16
CA PRO A 201 9.83 -10.57 -18.68
C PRO A 201 9.30 -11.92 -18.17
N LEU A 202 8.84 -11.93 -16.92
CA LEU A 202 8.28 -13.11 -16.28
C LEU A 202 6.75 -13.19 -16.53
N PRO A 203 6.18 -14.37 -16.85
CA PRO A 203 4.74 -14.52 -17.07
C PRO A 203 3.88 -14.05 -15.90
N GLU A 204 4.36 -14.21 -14.67
CA GLU A 204 3.66 -13.84 -13.45
C GLU A 204 3.39 -12.33 -13.39
N ASN A 205 4.28 -11.51 -13.94
CA ASN A 205 4.22 -10.05 -13.90
C ASN A 205 3.53 -9.44 -15.13
N GLN A 206 3.08 -10.23 -16.09
CA GLN A 206 2.36 -9.74 -17.27
C GLN A 206 0.96 -9.25 -16.89
N PRO A 207 0.47 -8.13 -17.44
CA PRO A 207 -0.88 -7.66 -17.15
C PRO A 207 -1.91 -8.67 -17.65
N LEU A 208 -2.99 -8.86 -16.88
CA LEU A 208 -4.12 -9.69 -17.26
C LEU A 208 -5.28 -8.82 -17.76
N GLU A 209 -5.82 -9.14 -18.93
CA GLU A 209 -7.08 -8.58 -19.41
C GLU A 209 -8.25 -9.42 -18.90
N GLY A 210 -9.33 -8.77 -18.44
CA GLY A 210 -10.51 -9.42 -17.91
C GLY A 210 -11.36 -8.52 -17.03
N THR A 211 -12.54 -9.02 -16.67
CA THR A 211 -13.51 -8.33 -15.82
C THR A 211 -13.75 -9.08 -14.52
N PHE A 212 -14.00 -8.35 -13.45
CA PHE A 212 -14.49 -8.87 -12.18
C PHE A 212 -15.94 -9.38 -12.29
N PRO A 213 -16.45 -10.18 -11.33
CA PRO A 213 -17.83 -10.64 -11.38
C PRO A 213 -18.82 -9.47 -11.27
N CYS A 214 -20.02 -9.64 -11.81
CA CYS A 214 -21.09 -8.66 -11.59
C CYS A 214 -21.47 -8.59 -10.10
N GLY A 215 -21.78 -7.39 -9.62
CA GLY A 215 -21.99 -7.13 -8.19
C GLY A 215 -20.71 -7.09 -7.35
N PHE A 216 -19.53 -7.03 -7.98
CA PHE A 216 -18.26 -6.78 -7.28
C PHE A 216 -18.29 -5.41 -6.58
N ALA A 217 -17.91 -5.39 -5.30
CA ALA A 217 -17.95 -4.20 -4.47
C ALA A 217 -16.70 -3.33 -4.75
N TRP A 218 -16.86 -2.35 -5.63
CA TRP A 218 -15.90 -1.27 -5.84
C TRP A 218 -16.07 -0.18 -4.78
N GLY A 219 -15.01 0.10 -4.04
CA GLY A 219 -15.09 1.08 -2.96
C GLY A 219 -13.84 1.90 -2.71
N VAL A 220 -13.98 2.82 -1.77
CA VAL A 220 -12.89 3.56 -1.14
C VAL A 220 -13.02 3.44 0.38
N ALA A 221 -11.89 3.42 1.06
CA ALA A 221 -11.80 3.32 2.51
C ALA A 221 -11.20 4.60 3.11
N ASP A 222 -11.84 5.11 4.16
CA ASP A 222 -11.27 6.13 5.04
C ASP A 222 -11.25 5.60 6.47
N ASN A 223 -10.25 5.99 7.26
CA ASN A 223 -10.20 5.55 8.66
C ASN A 223 -11.32 6.18 9.47
N TYR A 224 -11.58 7.48 9.31
CA TYR A 224 -12.67 8.16 9.99
C TYR A 224 -13.27 9.20 9.07
N ILE A 225 -14.59 9.40 9.19
CA ILE A 225 -15.25 10.53 8.57
C ILE A 225 -15.02 11.76 9.44
N GLN A 226 -14.74 12.90 8.81
CA GLN A 226 -14.77 14.17 9.53
C GLN A 226 -16.19 14.42 10.06
N VAL A 227 -16.35 14.26 11.37
CA VAL A 227 -17.61 14.54 12.06
C VAL A 227 -17.75 16.05 12.21
N ASP A 228 -18.78 16.60 11.57
CA ASP A 228 -19.22 17.98 11.80
C ASP A 228 -20.67 17.95 12.26
N THR A 229 -20.86 18.14 13.57
CA THR A 229 -22.18 18.20 14.20
C THR A 229 -22.81 19.59 14.13
N THR A 230 -22.13 20.59 13.56
CA THR A 230 -22.71 21.93 13.43
C THR A 230 -23.88 21.89 12.45
N LEU A 231 -25.06 22.29 12.93
CA LEU A 231 -26.25 22.35 12.09
C LEU A 231 -26.20 23.64 11.27
N SER A 232 -26.38 23.53 9.96
CA SER A 232 -26.31 24.66 9.03
C SER A 232 -27.59 25.51 9.00
N GLN A 233 -28.71 24.95 9.47
CA GLN A 233 -30.02 25.56 9.39
C GLN A 233 -30.89 25.24 10.62
N PHE A 234 -31.85 26.11 10.92
CA PHE A 234 -32.79 25.98 12.05
C PHE A 234 -32.11 25.92 13.44
N THR A 235 -30.96 26.58 13.59
CA THR A 235 -30.20 26.66 14.85
C THR A 235 -30.65 27.80 15.75
N ASP A 236 -30.90 28.96 15.17
CA ASP A 236 -31.33 30.16 15.87
C ASP A 236 -32.78 30.01 16.34
N PRO A 237 -33.02 29.95 17.67
CA PRO A 237 -34.37 29.82 18.19
C PRO A 237 -35.01 31.19 18.47
N ASN A 238 -34.28 32.30 18.29
CA ASN A 238 -34.78 33.64 18.57
C ASN A 238 -35.79 34.09 17.52
N ILE A 239 -36.72 34.95 17.94
CA ILE A 239 -37.71 35.56 17.05
C ILE A 239 -37.27 36.98 16.71
N TYR A 240 -37.42 37.35 15.44
CA TYR A 240 -37.06 38.67 14.94
C TYR A 240 -38.27 39.33 14.30
N LEU A 241 -38.42 40.63 14.54
CA LEU A 241 -39.30 41.50 13.78
C LEU A 241 -38.53 41.98 12.55
N TRP A 242 -39.04 41.68 11.36
CA TRP A 242 -38.45 42.14 10.12
C TRP A 242 -39.06 43.48 9.71
N ASP A 243 -38.26 44.55 9.74
CA ASP A 243 -38.70 45.87 9.29
C ASP A 243 -38.65 45.96 7.76
N VAL A 244 -39.68 45.42 7.11
CA VAL A 244 -39.77 45.29 5.64
C VAL A 244 -39.75 46.65 4.92
N HIS A 245 -40.29 47.69 5.55
CA HIS A 245 -40.64 48.94 4.87
C HIS A 245 -39.57 50.03 4.97
N HIS A 246 -38.74 50.04 6.02
CA HIS A 246 -37.72 51.09 6.19
C HIS A 246 -36.31 50.54 6.09
N SER A 247 -35.83 49.87 7.13
CA SER A 247 -34.42 49.50 7.27
C SER A 247 -34.07 48.14 6.66
N LYS A 248 -35.07 47.28 6.41
CA LYS A 248 -34.93 45.87 6.00
C LYS A 248 -34.13 45.01 6.99
N ARG A 249 -33.97 45.47 8.23
CA ARG A 249 -33.21 44.78 9.28
C ARG A 249 -34.11 43.86 10.12
N LEU A 250 -33.48 42.86 10.72
CA LEU A 250 -34.09 41.96 11.70
C LEU A 250 -33.82 42.51 13.11
N ILE A 251 -34.88 42.82 13.85
CA ILE A 251 -34.81 43.31 15.23
C ILE A 251 -35.18 42.15 16.15
N LYS A 252 -34.24 41.70 16.99
CA LYS A 252 -34.47 40.60 17.92
C LYS A 252 -35.50 41.01 18.98
N VAL A 253 -36.46 40.13 19.25
CA VAL A 253 -37.43 40.32 20.33
C VAL A 253 -36.88 39.71 21.63
N ASP A 254 -36.77 40.52 22.68
CA ASP A 254 -36.28 40.04 23.97
C ASP A 254 -37.32 39.19 24.70
N GLY A 255 -36.86 38.09 25.30
CA GLY A 255 -37.68 37.21 26.14
C GLY A 255 -38.52 36.15 25.43
N VAL A 256 -38.57 36.12 24.08
CA VAL A 256 -39.39 35.15 23.31
C VAL A 256 -38.51 34.22 22.47
N VAL A 257 -38.72 32.90 22.64
CA VAL A 257 -37.97 31.85 21.96
C VAL A 257 -38.94 30.90 21.25
N GLY A 258 -38.67 30.60 19.98
CA GLY A 258 -39.44 29.65 19.17
C GLY A 258 -39.15 28.19 19.52
N LYS A 259 -40.06 27.29 19.14
CA LYS A 259 -39.85 25.84 19.28
C LYS A 259 -38.84 25.35 18.24
N ARG A 260 -37.84 24.59 18.69
CA ARG A 260 -36.90 23.91 17.78
C ARG A 260 -37.53 22.65 17.19
N ARG A 261 -37.44 22.51 15.86
CA ARG A 261 -37.82 21.26 15.17
C ARG A 261 -36.77 20.17 15.42
N LYS A 262 -37.14 18.91 15.18
CA LYS A 262 -36.17 17.80 15.18
C LYS A 262 -35.17 18.01 14.02
N PRO A 263 -33.86 17.88 14.26
CA PRO A 263 -32.86 17.89 13.19
C PRO A 263 -33.07 16.73 12.22
N TYR A 264 -32.77 16.97 10.95
CA TYR A 264 -32.74 15.99 9.87
C TYR A 264 -31.36 15.96 9.22
N CYS A 265 -31.06 14.92 8.43
CA CYS A 265 -29.72 14.74 7.84
C CYS A 265 -29.27 15.89 6.94
N VAL A 266 -30.20 16.60 6.29
CA VAL A 266 -29.92 17.78 5.46
C VAL A 266 -29.40 18.97 6.26
N ASP A 267 -29.56 18.96 7.58
CA ASP A 267 -29.11 20.02 8.47
C ASP A 267 -27.59 19.90 8.75
N PHE A 268 -26.99 18.73 8.50
CA PHE A 268 -25.54 18.54 8.53
C PHE A 268 -24.95 18.91 7.16
N SER A 269 -24.39 20.10 7.03
CA SER A 269 -23.80 20.59 5.77
C SER A 269 -22.62 19.74 5.28
N ALA A 270 -21.90 19.08 6.19
CA ALA A 270 -20.71 18.31 5.84
C ALA A 270 -20.98 16.98 5.11
N ILE A 271 -22.20 16.43 5.20
CA ILE A 271 -22.52 15.11 4.61
C ILE A 271 -22.57 15.22 3.08
N ARG A 272 -23.28 16.21 2.53
CA ARG A 272 -23.51 16.33 1.08
C ARG A 272 -22.21 16.45 0.26
N PRO A 273 -21.23 17.30 0.63
CA PRO A 273 -19.97 17.39 -0.09
C PRO A 273 -19.21 16.05 -0.15
N GLN A 274 -19.17 15.31 0.96
CA GLN A 274 -18.49 14.01 1.01
C GLN A 274 -19.17 12.98 0.10
N ILE A 275 -20.50 12.92 0.10
CA ILE A 275 -21.26 12.06 -0.83
C ILE A 275 -21.05 12.48 -2.30
N ALA A 276 -20.86 13.77 -2.58
CA ALA A 276 -20.56 14.24 -3.93
C ALA A 276 -19.20 13.73 -4.44
N LEU A 277 -18.17 13.70 -3.57
CA LEU A 277 -16.87 13.11 -3.91
C LEU A 277 -17.02 11.62 -4.25
N LEU A 278 -17.70 10.85 -3.39
CA LEU A 278 -17.92 9.41 -3.63
C LEU A 278 -18.64 9.14 -4.96
N ARG A 279 -19.63 9.97 -5.30
CA ARG A 279 -20.36 9.87 -6.57
C ARG A 279 -19.48 10.16 -7.77
N GLU A 280 -18.49 11.04 -7.66
CA GLU A 280 -17.61 11.37 -8.77
C GLU A 280 -16.60 10.24 -9.08
N VAL A 281 -16.18 9.47 -8.06
CA VAL A 281 -15.32 8.27 -8.22
C VAL A 281 -16.07 7.08 -8.80
N HIS A 282 -17.42 7.10 -8.82
CA HIS A 282 -18.29 5.99 -9.25
C HIS A 282 -18.22 4.74 -8.36
N VAL A 283 -17.78 4.89 -7.10
CA VAL A 283 -17.78 3.77 -6.15
C VAL A 283 -19.19 3.33 -5.76
N THR A 284 -19.33 2.03 -5.54
CA THR A 284 -20.59 1.41 -5.07
C THR A 284 -20.62 1.27 -3.55
N HIS A 285 -19.46 1.19 -2.91
CA HIS A 285 -19.31 1.01 -1.47
C HIS A 285 -18.35 2.03 -0.86
N PHE A 286 -18.61 2.45 0.37
CA PHE A 286 -17.73 3.32 1.14
C PHE A 286 -17.48 2.71 2.51
N ARG A 287 -16.21 2.52 2.88
CA ARG A 287 -15.80 1.98 4.18
C ARG A 287 -15.30 3.13 5.06
N PHE A 288 -15.83 3.22 6.27
CA PHE A 288 -15.37 4.15 7.30
C PHE A 288 -15.52 3.55 8.71
N SER A 289 -14.81 4.11 9.69
CA SER A 289 -14.99 3.73 11.10
C SER A 289 -15.78 4.77 11.90
N LEU A 290 -16.35 4.32 13.03
CA LEU A 290 -17.05 5.17 13.98
C LEU A 290 -16.12 5.50 15.14
N ASP A 291 -16.05 6.77 15.49
CA ASP A 291 -15.33 7.21 16.69
C ASP A 291 -16.12 6.85 17.96
N TRP A 292 -15.68 5.82 18.67
CA TRP A 292 -16.29 5.37 19.92
C TRP A 292 -16.21 6.47 20.99
N ALA A 293 -15.08 7.16 21.14
CA ALA A 293 -14.92 8.20 22.16
C ALA A 293 -15.92 9.35 21.95
N LEU A 294 -16.30 9.66 20.71
CA LEU A 294 -17.34 10.64 20.43
C LEU A 294 -18.76 10.13 20.71
N ILE A 295 -19.04 8.84 20.55
CA ILE A 295 -20.37 8.23 20.77
C ILE A 295 -20.63 8.00 22.27
N LEU A 296 -19.65 7.42 22.98
CA LEU A 296 -19.68 7.11 24.41
C LEU A 296 -18.49 7.77 25.13
N PRO A 297 -18.54 9.09 25.41
CA PRO A 297 -17.41 9.82 26.01
C PRO A 297 -16.96 9.28 27.38
N LEU A 298 -17.87 8.65 28.13
CA LEU A 298 -17.59 8.03 29.43
C LEU A 298 -17.37 6.51 29.36
N GLY A 299 -17.33 5.92 28.15
CA GLY A 299 -17.17 4.48 27.94
C GLY A 299 -18.39 3.61 28.32
N ASN A 300 -19.43 4.20 28.92
CA ASN A 300 -20.66 3.50 29.31
C ASN A 300 -21.90 4.05 28.57
N GLN A 301 -22.99 3.29 28.58
CA GLN A 301 -24.24 3.65 27.87
C GLN A 301 -25.09 4.70 28.60
N THR A 302 -24.65 5.22 29.76
CA THR A 302 -25.45 6.16 30.54
C THR A 302 -25.49 7.55 29.91
N GLN A 303 -24.38 7.98 29.29
CA GLN A 303 -24.27 9.26 28.60
C GLN A 303 -23.86 9.06 27.14
N VAL A 304 -24.84 8.77 26.29
CA VAL A 304 -24.65 8.66 24.83
C VAL A 304 -24.71 10.04 24.18
N ASN A 305 -23.72 10.39 23.37
CA ASN A 305 -23.75 11.61 22.55
C ASN A 305 -24.73 11.45 21.39
N ARG A 306 -25.99 11.83 21.61
CA ARG A 306 -27.09 11.65 20.65
C ARG A 306 -26.91 12.44 19.36
N THR A 307 -26.19 13.56 19.38
CA THR A 307 -25.96 14.39 18.18
C THR A 307 -24.97 13.72 17.24
N VAL A 308 -23.83 13.24 17.77
CA VAL A 308 -22.86 12.45 17.02
C VAL A 308 -23.49 11.15 16.53
N LEU A 309 -24.27 10.46 17.36
CA LEU A 309 -25.00 9.27 16.94
C LEU A 309 -26.03 9.57 15.83
N HIS A 310 -26.66 10.75 15.83
CA HIS A 310 -27.58 11.16 14.76
C HIS A 310 -26.84 11.47 13.46
N PHE A 311 -25.71 12.18 13.53
CA PHE A 311 -24.80 12.40 12.40
C PHE A 311 -24.38 11.05 11.80
N TYR A 312 -23.85 10.15 12.63
CA TYR A 312 -23.49 8.82 12.19
C TYR A 312 -24.68 8.02 11.68
N ARG A 313 -25.88 8.10 12.26
CA ARG A 313 -27.07 7.42 11.70
C ARG A 313 -27.46 7.95 10.31
N CYS A 314 -27.29 9.24 10.08
CA CYS A 314 -27.48 9.85 8.76
C CYS A 314 -26.46 9.36 7.72
N VAL A 315 -25.28 8.92 8.18
CA VAL A 315 -24.24 8.32 7.33
C VAL A 315 -24.40 6.79 7.24
N ILE A 316 -24.71 6.12 8.34
CA ILE A 316 -24.70 4.66 8.52
C ILE A 316 -25.94 4.03 7.93
N THR A 317 -27.13 4.15 8.54
CA THR A 317 -28.33 3.33 8.22
C THR A 317 -28.12 1.83 7.86
N HIS A 318 -26.92 1.23 8.01
CA HIS A 318 -26.55 -0.02 7.33
C HIS A 318 -25.78 -1.08 8.13
N ALA A 319 -25.18 -0.83 9.30
CA ALA A 319 -24.43 -1.91 9.97
C ALA A 319 -24.30 -1.73 11.49
N LEU A 320 -24.51 -2.81 12.24
CA LEU A 320 -24.24 -2.90 13.70
C LEU A 320 -23.75 -4.32 14.05
N ALA A 321 -22.76 -4.42 14.95
CA ALA A 321 -21.94 -5.56 15.44
C ALA A 321 -22.46 -7.03 15.48
N TRP A 322 -21.60 -7.99 15.06
CA TRP A 322 -21.87 -9.41 14.69
C TRP A 322 -22.69 -10.27 15.66
N ARG A 323 -22.34 -10.46 16.94
CA ARG A 323 -23.09 -11.38 17.85
C ARG A 323 -24.49 -10.87 18.18
N LEU A 324 -24.53 -9.64 18.68
CA LEU A 324 -25.79 -8.93 18.92
C LEU A 324 -26.59 -8.80 17.62
N TYR A 325 -25.91 -8.69 16.48
CA TYR A 325 -26.52 -8.66 15.18
C TYR A 325 -27.10 -9.98 14.77
N ASP A 326 -26.36 -11.07 14.84
CA ASP A 326 -26.81 -12.41 14.50
C ASP A 326 -28.08 -12.76 15.27
N GLU A 327 -28.05 -12.54 16.59
CA GLU A 327 -29.16 -12.86 17.48
C GLU A 327 -30.36 -11.91 17.37
N LYS A 328 -30.13 -10.59 17.22
CA LYS A 328 -31.19 -9.58 17.37
C LYS A 328 -31.53 -8.78 16.12
N PHE A 329 -30.65 -8.74 15.12
CA PHE A 329 -30.78 -7.84 13.97
C PHE A 329 -30.71 -8.53 12.59
N ARG A 330 -30.04 -9.68 12.43
CA ARG A 330 -29.78 -10.33 11.14
C ARG A 330 -31.06 -10.73 10.44
N ALA A 331 -32.02 -11.29 11.17
CA ALA A 331 -33.33 -11.67 10.64
C ALA A 331 -34.07 -10.48 9.99
N ALA A 332 -33.89 -9.27 10.53
CA ALA A 332 -34.53 -8.06 10.02
C ALA A 332 -33.68 -7.30 8.98
N GLN A 333 -32.35 -7.29 9.13
CA GLN A 333 -31.44 -6.40 8.40
C GLN A 333 -30.66 -7.10 7.27
N LYS A 334 -30.54 -8.44 7.30
CA LYS A 334 -29.92 -9.30 6.26
C LYS A 334 -28.47 -8.94 5.85
N GLY A 335 -27.75 -8.18 6.66
CA GLY A 335 -26.36 -7.81 6.46
C GLY A 335 -25.38 -8.87 6.98
N LYS A 336 -24.10 -8.59 6.80
CA LYS A 336 -22.96 -9.46 7.10
C LYS A 336 -21.91 -8.70 7.89
N ILE A 337 -21.24 -9.36 8.81
CA ILE A 337 -20.20 -8.76 9.65
C ILE A 337 -19.01 -9.69 9.73
N SER A 338 -17.84 -9.07 9.80
CA SER A 338 -16.57 -9.75 10.00
C SER A 338 -15.57 -8.80 10.66
N ILE A 339 -14.36 -9.30 10.89
CA ILE A 339 -13.17 -8.54 11.25
C ILE A 339 -12.37 -8.20 9.99
N ALA A 340 -11.76 -7.01 9.95
CA ALA A 340 -10.80 -6.63 8.93
C ALA A 340 -9.38 -6.77 9.51
N LEU A 341 -8.59 -7.66 8.95
CA LEU A 341 -7.21 -7.91 9.37
C LEU A 341 -6.24 -7.10 8.52
N GLN A 342 -5.19 -6.52 9.12
CA GLN A 342 -4.03 -6.12 8.32
C GLN A 342 -3.28 -7.40 7.92
N ALA A 343 -2.88 -7.48 6.64
CA ALA A 343 -2.32 -8.67 6.04
C ALA A 343 -1.28 -8.26 4.98
N ASP A 344 -0.19 -7.67 5.46
CA ASP A 344 0.98 -7.44 4.61
C ASP A 344 1.64 -8.79 4.29
N TRP A 345 2.19 -8.92 3.10
CA TRP A 345 2.77 -10.20 2.66
C TRP A 345 4.21 -10.32 3.15
N ILE A 346 4.61 -11.53 3.53
CA ILE A 346 5.97 -11.83 3.96
C ILE A 346 6.57 -12.82 2.98
N GLU A 347 7.67 -12.45 2.35
CA GLU A 347 8.37 -13.29 1.37
C GLU A 347 9.77 -13.66 1.91
N PRO A 348 10.22 -14.92 1.76
CA PRO A 348 11.58 -15.29 2.12
C PRO A 348 12.61 -14.51 1.30
N ALA A 349 13.62 -13.94 1.97
CA ALA A 349 14.69 -13.18 1.31
C ALA A 349 15.45 -14.06 0.31
N CYS A 350 15.72 -15.30 0.67
CA CYS A 350 16.26 -16.33 -0.20
C CYS A 350 15.23 -17.44 -0.47
N SER A 351 14.64 -17.44 -1.68
CA SER A 351 13.61 -18.43 -2.08
C SER A 351 14.07 -19.91 -2.08
N PHE A 352 15.38 -20.17 -1.99
CA PHE A 352 15.96 -21.51 -1.87
C PHE A 352 16.31 -21.89 -0.43
N SER A 353 16.30 -20.93 0.51
CA SER A 353 16.57 -21.17 1.94
C SER A 353 15.31 -21.73 2.60
N GLN A 354 15.41 -22.95 3.13
CA GLN A 354 14.30 -23.56 3.85
C GLN A 354 14.02 -22.82 5.17
N LYS A 355 15.06 -22.27 5.80
CA LYS A 355 14.92 -21.50 7.03
C LYS A 355 14.14 -20.21 6.79
N ASP A 356 14.47 -19.46 5.72
CA ASP A 356 13.72 -18.25 5.39
C ASP A 356 12.25 -18.53 5.14
N LYS A 357 11.91 -19.66 4.50
CA LYS A 357 10.51 -20.08 4.30
C LYS A 357 9.79 -20.35 5.63
N GLU A 358 10.45 -21.04 6.55
CA GLU A 358 9.90 -21.32 7.88
C GLU A 358 9.73 -20.05 8.71
N VAL A 359 10.68 -19.10 8.61
CA VAL A 359 10.58 -17.80 9.27
C VAL A 359 9.48 -16.94 8.63
N ALA A 360 9.33 -16.94 7.31
CA ALA A 360 8.24 -16.25 6.63
C ALA A 360 6.86 -16.75 7.08
N GLU A 361 6.68 -18.07 7.14
CA GLU A 361 5.44 -18.66 7.66
C GLU A 361 5.22 -18.30 9.14
N ARG A 362 6.29 -18.33 9.96
CA ARG A 362 6.21 -17.89 11.36
C ARG A 362 5.74 -16.44 11.45
N VAL A 363 6.32 -15.50 10.70
CA VAL A 363 5.91 -14.09 10.75
C VAL A 363 4.46 -13.92 10.29
N LEU A 364 4.02 -14.61 9.23
CA LEU A 364 2.62 -14.58 8.77
C LEU A 364 1.64 -15.08 9.85
N GLU A 365 2.01 -16.11 10.62
CA GLU A 365 1.20 -16.63 11.71
C GLU A 365 1.12 -15.64 12.89
N PHE A 366 2.17 -14.86 13.14
CA PHE A 366 2.15 -13.81 14.16
C PHE A 366 1.44 -12.53 13.73
N ASP A 367 1.46 -12.19 12.44
CA ASP A 367 0.82 -10.99 11.90
C ASP A 367 -0.68 -11.22 11.62
N ILE A 368 -0.99 -12.29 10.88
CA ILE A 368 -2.36 -12.60 10.42
C ILE A 368 -2.97 -13.72 11.26
N GLY A 369 -2.24 -14.82 11.41
CA GLY A 369 -2.73 -16.04 12.07
C GLY A 369 -3.21 -15.80 13.50
N TRP A 370 -2.59 -14.87 14.23
CA TRP A 370 -2.90 -14.59 15.62
C TRP A 370 -4.39 -14.31 15.87
N LEU A 371 -5.01 -13.50 15.01
CA LEU A 371 -6.44 -13.21 15.07
C LEU A 371 -7.24 -14.05 14.07
N ALA A 372 -6.63 -14.48 12.97
CA ALA A 372 -7.33 -15.23 11.94
C ALA A 372 -7.61 -16.69 12.35
N GLU A 373 -6.64 -17.39 12.92
CA GLU A 373 -6.77 -18.82 13.24
C GLU A 373 -7.88 -19.12 14.26
N PRO A 374 -8.06 -18.32 15.35
CA PRO A 374 -9.18 -18.52 16.26
C PRO A 374 -10.55 -18.28 15.61
N ILE A 375 -10.65 -17.35 14.67
CA ILE A 375 -11.93 -16.94 14.08
C ILE A 375 -12.31 -17.82 12.87
N PHE A 376 -11.37 -17.99 11.93
CA PHE A 376 -11.58 -18.63 10.64
C PHE A 376 -11.15 -20.10 10.58
N GLY A 377 -10.23 -20.51 11.47
CA GLY A 377 -9.59 -21.83 11.43
C GLY A 377 -10.02 -22.74 12.58
N SER A 378 -9.03 -23.15 13.37
CA SER A 378 -9.18 -24.15 14.42
C SER A 378 -10.08 -23.72 15.59
N GLY A 379 -10.22 -22.42 15.87
CA GLY A 379 -10.83 -21.94 17.11
C GLY A 379 -9.82 -21.59 18.21
N ASP A 380 -8.56 -21.96 18.03
CA ASP A 380 -7.44 -21.66 18.93
C ASP A 380 -6.35 -20.84 18.20
N TYR A 381 -5.34 -20.38 18.94
CA TYR A 381 -4.18 -19.70 18.38
C TYR A 381 -3.36 -20.60 17.42
N PRO A 382 -2.59 -20.01 16.50
CA PRO A 382 -1.74 -20.77 15.58
C PRO A 382 -0.79 -21.73 16.29
N ARG A 383 -0.67 -22.96 15.78
CA ARG A 383 0.26 -23.97 16.31
C ARG A 383 1.71 -23.49 16.24
N VAL A 384 2.11 -22.92 15.11
CA VAL A 384 3.46 -22.37 14.91
C VAL A 384 3.79 -21.31 15.96
N MET A 385 2.84 -20.42 16.28
CA MET A 385 2.99 -19.42 17.33
C MET A 385 3.18 -20.07 18.70
N ARG A 386 2.30 -21.01 19.07
CA ARG A 386 2.34 -21.69 20.36
C ARG A 386 3.63 -22.50 20.54
N ASP A 387 4.03 -23.26 19.52
CA ASP A 387 5.24 -24.07 19.52
C ASP A 387 6.50 -23.19 19.64
N TRP A 388 6.56 -22.07 18.91
CA TRP A 388 7.65 -21.10 19.00
C TRP A 388 7.80 -20.51 20.41
N LEU A 389 6.70 -20.05 20.99
CA LEU A 389 6.71 -19.45 22.32
C LEU A 389 7.09 -20.46 23.41
N ASN A 390 6.59 -21.69 23.31
CA ASN A 390 6.98 -22.78 24.20
C ASN A 390 8.48 -23.10 24.10
N GLN A 391 9.04 -23.14 22.89
CA GLN A 391 10.48 -23.35 22.68
C GLN A 391 11.34 -22.21 23.27
N LYS A 392 10.83 -20.97 23.25
CA LYS A 392 11.46 -19.81 23.89
C LYS A 392 11.26 -19.74 25.41
N ASN A 393 10.65 -20.77 26.02
CA ASN A 393 10.24 -20.79 27.43
C ASN A 393 9.33 -19.61 27.82
N ASN A 394 8.54 -19.10 26.86
CA ASN A 394 7.60 -18.03 27.05
C ASN A 394 6.16 -18.58 27.01
N PHE A 395 5.60 -18.86 28.18
CA PHE A 395 4.26 -19.45 28.32
C PHE A 395 3.15 -18.40 28.51
N LEU A 396 3.38 -17.15 28.07
CA LEU A 396 2.43 -16.05 28.27
C LEU A 396 1.22 -16.09 27.33
N LEU A 397 1.23 -16.95 26.30
CA LEU A 397 0.08 -17.13 25.42
C LEU A 397 -1.00 -17.96 26.13
N PRO A 398 -2.18 -17.39 26.44
CA PRO A 398 -3.23 -18.14 27.13
C PRO A 398 -3.78 -19.27 26.26
N TYR A 399 -4.51 -20.18 26.91
CA TYR A 399 -5.33 -21.18 26.23
C TYR A 399 -6.78 -20.71 26.25
N PHE A 400 -7.48 -20.88 25.12
CA PHE A 400 -8.93 -20.76 25.13
C PHE A 400 -9.56 -21.95 25.86
N THR A 401 -10.56 -21.67 26.67
CA THR A 401 -11.45 -22.70 27.21
C THR A 401 -12.35 -23.24 26.09
N GLU A 402 -12.91 -24.44 26.27
CA GLU A 402 -13.84 -25.02 25.27
C GLU A 402 -15.05 -24.12 24.97
N ASP A 403 -15.52 -23.36 25.96
CA ASP A 403 -16.63 -22.43 25.79
C ASP A 403 -16.21 -21.19 24.99
N GLU A 404 -15.01 -20.68 25.21
CA GLU A 404 -14.44 -19.58 24.43
C GLU A 404 -14.18 -20.00 22.98
N GLU A 405 -13.62 -21.18 22.76
CA GLU A 405 -13.39 -21.74 21.41
C GLU A 405 -14.71 -21.81 20.62
N LYS A 406 -15.77 -22.35 21.24
CA LYS A 406 -17.12 -22.40 20.63
C LYS A 406 -17.70 -21.03 20.35
N ILE A 407 -17.31 -20.00 21.11
CA ILE A 407 -17.77 -18.62 20.92
C ILE A 407 -16.99 -17.92 19.79
N ILE A 408 -15.70 -18.16 19.68
CA ILE A 408 -14.85 -17.43 18.73
C ILE A 408 -14.88 -18.07 17.35
N ARG A 409 -14.85 -19.40 17.29
CA ARG A 409 -14.79 -20.14 16.05
C ARG A 409 -16.03 -19.91 15.19
N GLY A 410 -15.80 -19.54 13.92
CA GLY A 410 -16.89 -19.29 12.98
C GLY A 410 -17.59 -17.93 13.16
N SER A 411 -17.02 -17.01 13.93
CA SER A 411 -17.60 -15.68 14.17
C SER A 411 -17.40 -14.67 13.02
N PHE A 412 -17.64 -15.11 11.78
CA PHE A 412 -17.44 -14.32 10.57
C PHE A 412 -18.44 -14.68 9.47
N ASP A 413 -18.77 -13.71 8.61
CA ASP A 413 -19.57 -13.94 7.39
C ASP A 413 -18.75 -13.92 6.09
N PHE A 414 -17.55 -13.33 6.14
CA PHE A 414 -16.61 -13.16 5.04
C PHE A 414 -15.22 -12.87 5.61
N LEU A 415 -14.19 -12.86 4.78
CA LEU A 415 -12.84 -12.49 5.16
C LEU A 415 -12.53 -11.08 4.64
N ALA A 416 -12.19 -10.16 5.54
CA ALA A 416 -11.72 -8.84 5.16
C ALA A 416 -10.23 -8.68 5.47
N LEU A 417 -9.47 -8.26 4.48
CA LEU A 417 -8.04 -7.97 4.64
C LEU A 417 -7.71 -6.55 4.19
N SER A 418 -6.70 -5.96 4.81
CA SER A 418 -6.08 -4.70 4.41
C SER A 418 -4.63 -5.01 4.09
N HIS A 419 -4.19 -4.74 2.87
CA HIS A 419 -2.86 -5.10 2.38
C HIS A 419 -2.24 -3.87 1.75
N TYR A 420 -0.97 -3.59 2.05
CA TYR A 420 -0.29 -2.40 1.53
C TYR A 420 1.03 -2.75 0.85
N THR A 421 1.81 -3.66 1.43
CA THR A 421 3.18 -3.95 0.99
C THR A 421 3.58 -5.41 1.19
N THR A 422 4.76 -5.75 0.69
CA THR A 422 5.48 -6.98 1.02
C THR A 422 6.79 -6.66 1.75
N ILE A 423 7.16 -7.49 2.71
CA ILE A 423 8.43 -7.42 3.45
C ILE A 423 9.22 -8.70 3.18
N LEU A 424 10.55 -8.59 3.09
CA LEU A 424 11.43 -9.76 3.01
C LEU A 424 11.92 -10.17 4.39
N VAL A 425 12.09 -11.46 4.61
CA VAL A 425 12.62 -12.00 5.87
C VAL A 425 13.76 -12.98 5.65
N ASP A 426 14.80 -12.85 6.46
CA ASP A 426 15.97 -13.72 6.49
C ASP A 426 16.14 -14.28 7.92
N TRP A 427 16.56 -15.54 8.03
CA TRP A 427 16.82 -16.18 9.31
C TRP A 427 18.17 -15.74 9.94
N GLU A 428 19.18 -15.41 9.15
CA GLU A 428 20.50 -15.04 9.63
C GLU A 428 20.51 -13.65 10.27
N LYS A 429 21.23 -13.52 11.39
CA LYS A 429 21.42 -12.25 12.09
C LYS A 429 22.52 -11.42 11.40
N GLU A 430 22.14 -10.71 10.34
CA GLU A 430 23.07 -9.87 9.57
C GLU A 430 23.32 -8.49 10.23
N ASP A 431 22.27 -7.84 10.74
CA ASP A 431 22.37 -6.58 11.50
C ASP A 431 21.73 -6.74 12.89
N PRO A 432 22.54 -6.94 13.95
CA PRO A 432 22.03 -7.13 15.30
C PRO A 432 21.13 -6.01 15.83
N ILE A 433 21.25 -4.79 15.31
CA ILE A 433 20.45 -3.64 15.75
C ILE A 433 19.04 -3.69 15.15
N LYS A 434 18.91 -4.26 13.94
CA LYS A 434 17.65 -4.37 13.19
C LYS A 434 17.03 -5.75 13.25
N TYR A 435 17.62 -6.66 14.03
CA TYR A 435 17.15 -8.03 14.15
C TYR A 435 16.04 -8.12 15.20
N ASN A 436 14.94 -8.79 14.86
CA ASN A 436 13.87 -9.04 15.79
C ASN A 436 14.17 -10.30 16.61
N ASP A 437 14.75 -10.12 17.80
CA ASP A 437 15.12 -11.22 18.71
C ASP A 437 13.93 -12.02 19.25
N TYR A 438 12.71 -11.46 19.20
CA TYR A 438 11.51 -12.15 19.66
C TYR A 438 11.04 -13.21 18.65
N LEU A 439 11.07 -12.88 17.36
CA LEU A 439 10.68 -13.78 16.27
C LEU A 439 11.86 -14.48 15.59
N ASP A 440 13.09 -14.19 16.01
CA ASP A 440 14.33 -14.62 15.34
C ASP A 440 14.28 -14.39 13.83
N VAL A 441 14.18 -13.11 13.44
CA VAL A 441 14.07 -12.73 12.03
C VAL A 441 14.79 -11.41 11.75
N GLN A 442 15.48 -11.37 10.62
CA GLN A 442 15.99 -10.17 10.01
C GLN A 442 14.98 -9.67 8.97
N GLU A 443 14.34 -8.55 9.26
CA GLU A 443 13.46 -7.88 8.30
C GLU A 443 14.28 -7.10 7.28
N MET A 444 13.90 -7.23 6.01
CA MET A 444 14.58 -6.68 4.85
C MET A 444 13.59 -6.17 3.81
N THR A 445 14.08 -5.43 2.84
CA THR A 445 13.33 -5.03 1.65
C THR A 445 14.19 -5.17 0.40
N ASP A 446 13.58 -5.50 -0.74
CA ASP A 446 14.30 -5.53 -1.99
C ASP A 446 14.49 -4.08 -2.47
N ILE A 447 15.72 -3.61 -2.39
CA ILE A 447 16.13 -2.26 -2.78
C ILE A 447 16.05 -1.99 -4.30
N THR A 448 15.56 -2.95 -5.09
CA THR A 448 15.18 -2.80 -6.50
C THR A 448 13.70 -2.52 -6.73
N TRP A 449 12.85 -2.73 -5.72
CA TRP A 449 11.45 -2.34 -5.79
C TRP A 449 11.29 -0.82 -5.86
N LEU A 450 10.15 -0.40 -6.42
CA LEU A 450 9.74 1.00 -6.36
C LEU A 450 9.23 1.28 -4.94
N ASN A 451 9.65 2.40 -4.34
CA ASN A 451 9.24 2.79 -2.99
C ASN A 451 8.53 4.13 -2.99
N SER A 452 7.61 4.30 -2.04
CA SER A 452 6.99 5.58 -1.74
C SER A 452 7.95 6.52 -0.99
N PRO A 453 7.61 7.82 -0.84
CA PRO A 453 8.38 8.75 0.00
C PRO A 453 8.51 8.28 1.46
N SER A 454 7.52 7.54 1.97
CA SER A 454 7.56 6.91 3.30
C SER A 454 8.26 5.55 3.32
N GLN A 455 8.97 5.20 2.25
CA GLN A 455 9.74 3.96 2.07
C GLN A 455 8.90 2.67 2.02
N VAL A 456 7.62 2.76 1.68
CA VAL A 456 6.75 1.57 1.49
C VAL A 456 7.00 0.96 0.12
N ALA A 457 7.20 -0.36 0.05
CA ALA A 457 7.51 -1.05 -1.20
C ALA A 457 6.25 -1.32 -2.04
N VAL A 458 6.36 -1.12 -3.35
CA VAL A 458 5.30 -1.42 -4.33
C VAL A 458 5.51 -2.82 -4.88
N VAL A 459 4.75 -3.78 -4.37
CA VAL A 459 4.91 -5.21 -4.68
C VAL A 459 3.55 -5.84 -5.03
N PRO A 460 3.03 -5.58 -6.25
CA PRO A 460 1.65 -5.94 -6.61
C PRO A 460 1.32 -7.43 -6.43
N TRP A 461 2.24 -8.32 -6.83
CA TRP A 461 2.06 -9.77 -6.74
C TRP A 461 1.96 -10.26 -5.29
N GLY A 462 2.40 -9.46 -4.31
CA GLY A 462 2.24 -9.75 -2.88
C GLY A 462 0.78 -9.85 -2.47
N LEU A 463 -0.11 -9.02 -3.06
CA LEU A 463 -1.55 -9.11 -2.82
C LEU A 463 -2.11 -10.45 -3.29
N ARG A 464 -1.70 -10.90 -4.48
CA ARG A 464 -2.11 -12.20 -5.01
C ARG A 464 -1.59 -13.35 -4.14
N LYS A 465 -0.35 -13.27 -3.65
CA LYS A 465 0.23 -14.26 -2.74
C LYS A 465 -0.55 -14.37 -1.43
N VAL A 466 -0.83 -13.25 -0.77
CA VAL A 466 -1.57 -13.27 0.51
C VAL A 466 -2.99 -13.78 0.32
N LEU A 467 -3.68 -13.44 -0.77
CA LEU A 467 -5.01 -13.99 -1.08
C LEU A 467 -4.99 -15.52 -1.21
N ASN A 468 -3.98 -16.06 -1.93
CA ASN A 468 -3.80 -17.50 -2.05
C ASN A 468 -3.46 -18.16 -0.71
N TRP A 469 -2.60 -17.54 0.11
CA TRP A 469 -2.27 -18.03 1.44
C TRP A 469 -3.52 -18.09 2.33
N MET A 470 -4.35 -17.04 2.34
CA MET A 470 -5.62 -17.02 3.09
C MET A 470 -6.57 -18.14 2.66
N ARG A 471 -6.68 -18.41 1.35
CA ARG A 471 -7.54 -19.50 0.85
C ARG A 471 -6.97 -20.86 1.20
N PHE A 472 -5.66 -21.04 1.11
CA PHE A 472 -4.99 -22.28 1.49
C PHE A 472 -5.21 -22.59 2.98
N LYS A 473 -5.09 -21.58 3.84
CA LYS A 473 -5.26 -21.69 5.29
C LYS A 473 -6.71 -21.90 5.75
N TYR A 474 -7.63 -21.07 5.25
CA TYR A 474 -8.99 -20.95 5.79
C TYR A 474 -10.08 -21.45 4.84
N GLY A 475 -9.70 -21.99 3.69
CA GLY A 475 -10.61 -22.50 2.67
C GLY A 475 -11.23 -21.41 1.79
N ASP A 476 -12.23 -21.81 1.02
CA ASP A 476 -12.92 -20.93 0.06
C ASP A 476 -13.99 -20.06 0.74
N VAL A 477 -13.54 -18.99 1.38
CA VAL A 477 -14.38 -17.98 2.04
C VAL A 477 -14.51 -16.74 1.13
N PRO A 478 -15.67 -16.06 1.06
CA PRO A 478 -15.78 -14.80 0.34
C PRO A 478 -14.79 -13.76 0.89
N MET A 479 -13.92 -13.20 0.04
CA MET A 479 -12.86 -12.28 0.47
C MET A 479 -13.09 -10.85 -0.02
N TYR A 480 -12.71 -9.88 0.80
CA TYR A 480 -12.73 -8.45 0.47
C TYR A 480 -11.36 -7.82 0.77
N VAL A 481 -10.79 -7.12 -0.21
CA VAL A 481 -9.68 -6.20 0.03
C VAL A 481 -10.27 -4.89 0.53
N THR A 482 -10.28 -4.70 1.84
CA THR A 482 -10.97 -3.60 2.52
C THR A 482 -10.15 -2.32 2.67
N ALA A 483 -8.84 -2.37 2.44
CA ALA A 483 -7.99 -1.21 2.23
C ALA A 483 -6.71 -1.62 1.50
N ASN A 484 -6.37 -0.92 0.43
CA ASN A 484 -5.12 -1.05 -0.30
C ASN A 484 -4.77 0.31 -0.93
N GLY A 485 -3.55 0.80 -0.70
CA GLY A 485 -3.19 2.16 -1.08
C GLY A 485 -1.75 2.52 -0.78
N ILE A 486 -1.29 3.65 -1.30
CA ILE A 486 0.09 4.10 -1.16
C ILE A 486 0.14 5.62 -0.93
N ASP A 487 1.10 6.05 -0.11
CA ASP A 487 1.43 7.46 0.00
C ASP A 487 2.19 7.93 -1.25
N ASP A 488 1.97 9.17 -1.64
CA ASP A 488 2.64 9.75 -2.81
C ASP A 488 3.20 11.14 -2.47
N ASP A 489 4.15 11.60 -3.26
CA ASP A 489 4.77 12.91 -3.05
C ASP A 489 3.75 14.02 -3.39
N PRO A 490 3.39 14.89 -2.42
CA PRO A 490 2.47 16.00 -2.69
C PRO A 490 3.01 17.00 -3.73
N HIS A 491 4.32 17.01 -3.97
CA HIS A 491 5.02 17.87 -4.94
C HIS A 491 5.21 17.21 -6.31
N ALA A 492 4.97 15.91 -6.45
CA ALA A 492 4.98 15.27 -7.75
C ALA A 492 3.74 15.72 -8.53
N GLU A 493 3.96 16.34 -9.69
CA GLU A 493 2.87 16.59 -10.62
C GLU A 493 2.33 15.23 -11.09
N GLN A 494 1.09 14.91 -10.74
CA GLN A 494 0.26 13.82 -11.28
C GLN A 494 0.22 12.46 -10.55
N ASP A 495 0.72 12.36 -9.30
CA ASP A 495 0.55 11.14 -8.47
C ASP A 495 0.73 9.79 -9.21
N ALA A 496 1.79 9.76 -10.02
CA ALA A 496 2.09 8.68 -10.96
C ALA A 496 2.36 7.36 -10.23
N LEU A 497 2.98 7.42 -9.04
CA LEU A 497 3.22 6.25 -8.20
C LEU A 497 1.90 5.62 -7.77
N ARG A 498 0.94 6.43 -7.26
CA ARG A 498 -0.39 5.92 -6.89
C ARG A 498 -1.14 5.36 -8.09
N THR A 499 -1.05 6.00 -9.25
CA THR A 499 -1.70 5.52 -10.48
C THR A 499 -1.18 4.12 -10.85
N TYR A 500 0.15 3.95 -10.92
CA TYR A 500 0.78 2.65 -11.18
C TYR A 500 0.45 1.60 -10.10
N TYR A 501 0.45 2.01 -8.83
CA TYR A 501 0.11 1.14 -7.70
C TYR A 501 -1.31 0.59 -7.82
N VAL A 502 -2.31 1.46 -8.01
CA VAL A 502 -3.72 1.06 -8.13
C VAL A 502 -3.91 0.15 -9.35
N GLU A 503 -3.34 0.51 -10.49
CA GLU A 503 -3.42 -0.29 -11.71
C GLU A 503 -2.88 -1.71 -11.47
N SER A 504 -1.67 -1.81 -10.93
CA SER A 504 -0.97 -3.08 -10.78
C SER A 504 -1.59 -3.98 -9.69
N TYR A 505 -1.96 -3.41 -8.53
CA TYR A 505 -2.56 -4.19 -7.44
C TYR A 505 -3.98 -4.67 -7.78
N VAL A 506 -4.79 -3.85 -8.44
CA VAL A 506 -6.11 -4.31 -8.91
C VAL A 506 -5.96 -5.39 -9.98
N ASN A 507 -4.94 -5.31 -10.84
CA ASN A 507 -4.67 -6.36 -11.83
C ASN A 507 -4.24 -7.69 -11.18
N GLU A 508 -3.42 -7.65 -10.14
CA GLU A 508 -3.05 -8.85 -9.38
C GLU A 508 -4.23 -9.44 -8.59
N ALA A 509 -5.14 -8.60 -8.09
CA ALA A 509 -6.41 -9.05 -7.53
C ALA A 509 -7.30 -9.72 -8.59
N LEU A 510 -7.29 -9.23 -9.83
CA LEU A 510 -7.99 -9.86 -10.96
C LEU A 510 -7.36 -11.22 -11.30
N LYS A 511 -6.03 -11.33 -11.31
CA LYS A 511 -5.34 -12.62 -11.48
C LYS A 511 -5.72 -13.62 -10.39
N ALA A 512 -5.79 -13.16 -9.14
CA ALA A 512 -6.25 -14.00 -8.04
C ALA A 512 -7.68 -14.53 -8.28
N TYR A 513 -8.59 -13.69 -8.78
CA TYR A 513 -9.94 -14.10 -9.14
C TYR A 513 -9.98 -15.07 -10.34
N VAL A 514 -9.36 -14.71 -11.46
CA VAL A 514 -9.48 -15.43 -12.74
C VAL A 514 -8.60 -16.67 -12.80
N LEU A 515 -7.32 -16.55 -12.42
CA LEU A 515 -6.32 -17.61 -12.59
C LEU A 515 -6.30 -18.56 -11.38
N ASP A 516 -6.45 -18.00 -10.18
CA ASP A 516 -6.34 -18.80 -8.97
C ASP A 516 -7.71 -19.28 -8.46
N GLY A 517 -8.81 -18.65 -8.90
CA GLY A 517 -10.18 -18.99 -8.46
C GLY A 517 -10.50 -18.50 -7.05
N ILE A 518 -9.88 -17.41 -6.60
CA ILE A 518 -10.20 -16.76 -5.33
C ILE A 518 -11.61 -16.16 -5.41
N ASN A 519 -12.44 -16.42 -4.41
CA ASN A 519 -13.80 -15.88 -4.27
C ASN A 519 -13.78 -14.41 -3.82
N LEU A 520 -13.15 -13.55 -4.62
CA LEU A 520 -12.99 -12.13 -4.34
C LEU A 520 -14.30 -11.37 -4.64
N ARG A 521 -14.76 -10.58 -3.67
CA ARG A 521 -16.06 -9.90 -3.71
C ARG A 521 -15.98 -8.38 -3.71
N GLY A 522 -14.82 -7.80 -3.40
CA GLY A 522 -14.67 -6.35 -3.45
C GLY A 522 -13.25 -5.88 -3.23
N TYR A 523 -13.03 -4.65 -3.68
CA TYR A 523 -11.77 -3.93 -3.59
C TYR A 523 -12.01 -2.48 -3.15
N PHE A 524 -11.30 -2.07 -2.11
CA PHE A 524 -11.43 -0.75 -1.50
C PHE A 524 -10.08 -0.05 -1.51
N ALA A 525 -9.97 0.99 -2.34
CA ALA A 525 -8.78 1.81 -2.40
C ALA A 525 -8.65 2.72 -1.17
N TYR A 526 -7.44 2.86 -0.65
CA TYR A 526 -7.12 3.72 0.49
C TYR A 526 -6.26 4.91 0.01
N SER A 527 -6.63 6.18 0.20
CA SER A 527 -7.84 6.71 0.87
C SER A 527 -8.65 7.63 -0.03
N LEU A 528 -9.82 8.10 0.43
CA LEU A 528 -10.63 9.04 -0.34
C LEU A 528 -9.94 10.41 -0.41
N SER A 529 -9.44 10.95 0.70
CA SER A 529 -8.93 12.33 0.73
C SER A 529 -7.68 12.54 1.58
N ASP A 530 -6.84 13.49 1.18
CA ASP A 530 -5.67 13.91 1.96
C ASP A 530 -6.06 14.63 3.26
N ARG A 531 -7.31 15.07 3.39
CA ARG A 531 -7.81 15.68 4.63
C ARG A 531 -7.95 14.63 5.74
N SER A 532 -8.46 13.45 5.42
CA SER A 532 -8.64 12.33 6.35
C SER A 532 -7.35 11.55 6.55
N ALA A 533 -6.61 11.28 5.47
CA ALA A 533 -5.33 10.58 5.50
C ALA A 533 -4.32 11.31 4.59
N PRO A 534 -3.48 12.20 5.15
CA PRO A 534 -2.51 12.98 4.39
C PRO A 534 -1.61 12.12 3.50
N LYS A 535 -1.42 12.54 2.25
CA LYS A 535 -0.63 11.87 1.21
C LYS A 535 -1.21 10.59 0.62
N PHE A 536 -2.29 10.02 1.15
CA PHE A 536 -2.90 8.78 0.64
C PHE A 536 -4.13 9.02 -0.25
N GLY A 537 -4.72 10.22 -0.20
CA GLY A 537 -6.04 10.47 -0.76
C GLY A 537 -6.08 10.57 -2.28
N PHE A 538 -7.17 10.11 -2.88
CA PHE A 538 -7.53 10.42 -4.27
C PHE A 538 -7.89 11.89 -4.50
N TYR A 539 -8.33 12.58 -3.45
CA TYR A 539 -8.56 14.01 -3.48
C TYR A 539 -7.49 14.76 -2.70
N ARG A 540 -6.87 15.75 -3.36
CA ARG A 540 -6.06 16.76 -2.68
C ARG A 540 -6.98 17.68 -1.92
N TYR A 541 -6.60 18.03 -0.69
CA TYR A 541 -7.30 19.04 0.09
C TYR A 541 -6.42 20.30 0.21
N ALA A 542 -6.77 21.35 -0.51
CA ALA A 542 -6.06 22.63 -0.49
C ALA A 542 -7.05 23.78 -0.44
N VAL A 543 -6.78 24.80 0.39
CA VAL A 543 -7.60 26.03 0.49
C VAL A 543 -9.10 25.74 0.68
N ASN A 544 -9.43 24.78 1.56
CA ASN A 544 -10.80 24.30 1.82
C ASN A 544 -11.57 23.74 0.61
N GLN A 545 -10.87 23.30 -0.43
CA GLN A 545 -11.44 22.66 -1.61
C GLN A 545 -10.84 21.26 -1.80
N PHE A 546 -11.65 20.37 -2.36
CA PHE A 546 -11.22 19.04 -2.77
C PHE A 546 -10.98 19.05 -4.27
N GLU A 547 -9.76 18.68 -4.68
CA GLU A 547 -9.37 18.59 -6.07
C GLU A 547 -9.08 17.13 -6.44
N PRO A 548 -9.70 16.59 -7.51
CA PRO A 548 -9.46 15.21 -7.92
C PRO A 548 -8.07 15.04 -8.52
N LYS A 549 -7.33 14.04 -8.04
CA LYS A 549 -6.02 13.66 -8.60
C LYS A 549 -6.17 12.74 -9.83
N PRO A 550 -5.13 12.61 -10.69
CA PRO A 550 -5.15 11.66 -11.81
C PRO A 550 -5.47 10.21 -11.42
N SER A 551 -4.94 9.73 -10.30
CA SER A 551 -5.25 8.42 -9.75
C SER A 551 -6.75 8.18 -9.48
N MET A 552 -7.51 9.22 -9.08
CA MET A 552 -8.97 9.14 -8.91
C MET A 552 -9.64 8.79 -10.25
N ARG A 553 -9.28 9.53 -11.31
CA ARG A 553 -9.84 9.33 -12.65
C ARG A 553 -9.44 7.96 -13.21
N HIS A 554 -8.22 7.53 -12.93
CA HIS A 554 -7.73 6.21 -13.32
C HIS A 554 -8.51 5.10 -12.61
N TYR A 555 -8.68 5.19 -11.29
CA TYR A 555 -9.46 4.22 -10.52
C TYR A 555 -10.92 4.18 -10.98
N ARG A 556 -11.55 5.34 -11.20
CA ARG A 556 -12.89 5.44 -11.79
C ARG A 556 -12.98 4.68 -13.12
N LYS A 557 -11.99 4.81 -14.01
CA LYS A 557 -11.98 4.09 -15.29
C LYS A 557 -11.97 2.57 -15.09
N ILE A 558 -11.22 2.06 -14.11
CA ILE A 558 -11.20 0.64 -13.76
C ILE A 558 -12.58 0.20 -13.23
N VAL A 559 -13.19 1.01 -12.37
CA VAL A 559 -14.54 0.76 -11.81
C VAL A 559 -15.60 0.74 -12.92
N ASP A 560 -15.61 1.75 -13.79
CA ASP A 560 -16.54 1.88 -14.92
C ASP A 560 -16.41 0.69 -15.90
N ASN A 561 -15.19 0.19 -16.10
CA ASN A 561 -14.90 -0.99 -16.91
C ASN A 561 -15.10 -2.32 -16.19
N ASN A 562 -15.34 -2.29 -14.87
CA ASN A 562 -15.36 -3.45 -14.00
C ASN A 562 -14.10 -4.35 -14.16
N GLY A 563 -12.92 -3.73 -14.30
CA GLY A 563 -11.64 -4.41 -14.55
C GLY A 563 -10.84 -3.82 -15.71
N PHE A 564 -10.14 -4.67 -16.45
CA PHE A 564 -9.19 -4.30 -17.51
C PHE A 564 -9.65 -4.89 -18.84
N LEU A 565 -10.29 -4.06 -19.68
CA LEU A 565 -10.82 -4.51 -20.97
C LEU A 565 -9.70 -4.62 -22.01
N GLY A 566 -9.69 -5.75 -22.70
CA GLY A 566 -8.89 -6.03 -23.88
C GLY A 566 -9.61 -5.69 -25.18
N SER A 567 -8.88 -5.78 -26.30
CA SER A 567 -9.41 -5.53 -27.65
C SER A 567 -10.55 -6.50 -28.05
N GLU A 568 -10.55 -7.72 -27.51
CA GLU A 568 -11.57 -8.75 -27.77
C GLU A 568 -12.73 -8.76 -26.75
N THR A 569 -12.65 -8.01 -25.64
CA THR A 569 -13.64 -8.04 -24.53
C THR A 569 -14.66 -6.89 -24.59
N GLN A 570 -14.79 -6.21 -25.73
CA GLN A 570 -15.93 -5.33 -26.00
C GLN A 570 -17.23 -6.14 -26.09
N GLY A 571 -17.95 -6.31 -24.97
CA GLY A 571 -19.32 -6.83 -25.05
C GLY A 571 -19.95 -7.51 -23.84
N ARG A 572 -19.26 -7.64 -22.70
CA ARG A 572 -19.90 -8.15 -21.46
C ARG A 572 -20.01 -7.04 -20.42
N LEU A 573 -20.75 -5.98 -20.76
CA LEU A 573 -21.35 -5.13 -19.72
C LEU A 573 -22.24 -6.04 -18.88
N CYS A 574 -22.03 -6.02 -17.57
CA CYS A 574 -22.92 -6.71 -16.64
C CYS A 574 -24.36 -6.36 -17.00
N PRO A 575 -25.25 -7.34 -17.26
CA PRO A 575 -26.64 -7.03 -17.44
C PRO A 575 -27.08 -6.24 -16.20
N GLU A 576 -27.84 -5.16 -16.40
CA GLU A 576 -28.52 -4.49 -15.28
C GLU A 576 -29.42 -5.53 -14.63
N GLU A 577 -28.90 -6.29 -13.66
CA GLU A 577 -29.69 -7.05 -12.73
C GLU A 577 -30.40 -6.01 -11.86
N TYR A 578 -31.51 -5.47 -12.39
CA TYR A 578 -32.63 -5.16 -11.55
C TYR A 578 -32.87 -6.42 -10.74
N THR A 579 -32.56 -6.34 -9.45
CA THR A 579 -33.01 -7.33 -8.48
C THR A 579 -34.53 -7.35 -8.60
N VAL A 580 -35.04 -8.26 -9.44
CA VAL A 580 -36.46 -8.51 -9.60
C VAL A 580 -36.90 -9.07 -8.27
N CYS A 581 -37.41 -8.20 -7.42
CA CYS A 581 -38.18 -8.60 -6.27
C CYS A 581 -39.38 -9.40 -6.80
N THR A 582 -39.36 -10.71 -6.61
CA THR A 582 -40.43 -11.63 -6.99
C THR A 582 -41.76 -11.24 -6.34
N GLU A 583 -41.73 -10.53 -5.20
CA GLU A 583 -42.93 -9.93 -4.59
C GLU A 583 -43.40 -8.63 -5.27
N CYS A 584 -42.50 -7.86 -5.88
CA CYS A 584 -42.89 -6.67 -6.65
C CYS A 584 -43.64 -7.06 -7.94
N SER A 585 -43.30 -8.19 -8.57
CA SER A 585 -44.05 -8.75 -9.70
C SER A 585 -45.53 -9.04 -9.34
N PHE A 586 -45.77 -9.56 -8.14
CA PHE A 586 -47.13 -9.85 -7.64
C PHE A 586 -47.97 -8.58 -7.49
N PHE A 587 -47.38 -7.49 -6.99
CA PHE A 587 -48.08 -6.20 -6.85
C PHE A 587 -48.22 -5.43 -8.15
N HIS A 588 -47.26 -5.53 -9.08
CA HIS A 588 -47.32 -4.84 -10.37
C HIS A 588 -48.34 -5.45 -11.32
N THR A 589 -48.42 -6.79 -11.39
CA THR A 589 -49.37 -7.49 -12.28
C THR A 589 -50.82 -7.41 -11.81
N ARG A 590 -51.06 -7.22 -10.50
CA ARG A 590 -52.42 -7.21 -9.91
C ARG A 590 -52.84 -5.85 -9.35
N LYS A 591 -52.11 -4.78 -9.67
CA LYS A 591 -52.39 -3.40 -9.22
C LYS A 591 -53.84 -3.00 -9.49
N SER A 592 -54.34 -3.29 -10.69
CA SER A 592 -55.73 -2.99 -11.09
C SER A 592 -56.76 -3.76 -10.26
N LEU A 593 -56.46 -5.01 -9.90
CA LEU A 593 -57.35 -5.89 -9.13
C LEU A 593 -57.40 -5.47 -7.64
N LEU A 594 -56.26 -5.06 -7.09
CA LEU A 594 -56.17 -4.53 -5.71
C LEU A 594 -56.85 -3.16 -5.59
N ILE A 595 -56.71 -2.28 -6.59
CA ILE A 595 -57.43 -1.01 -6.64
C ILE A 595 -58.95 -1.26 -6.76
N PHE A 596 -59.37 -2.22 -7.57
CA PHE A 596 -60.78 -2.60 -7.71
C PHE A 596 -61.38 -3.15 -6.40
N LEU A 597 -60.66 -4.04 -5.71
CA LEU A 597 -61.05 -4.56 -4.40
C LEU A 597 -61.11 -3.45 -3.34
N ALA A 598 -60.15 -2.54 -3.31
CA ALA A 598 -60.19 -1.39 -2.42
C ALA A 598 -61.39 -0.48 -2.70
N PHE A 599 -61.76 -0.28 -3.97
CA PHE A 599 -62.96 0.46 -4.37
C PHE A 599 -64.25 -0.24 -3.91
N LEU A 600 -64.33 -1.57 -4.02
CA LEU A 600 -65.48 -2.34 -3.54
C LEU A 600 -65.63 -2.26 -2.02
N VAL A 601 -64.52 -2.35 -1.27
CA VAL A 601 -64.55 -2.20 0.19
C VAL A 601 -64.95 -0.78 0.58
N PHE A 602 -64.45 0.24 -0.12
CA PHE A 602 -64.82 1.63 0.13
C PHE A 602 -66.29 1.90 -0.19
N ALA A 603 -66.80 1.37 -1.32
CA ALA A 603 -68.21 1.46 -1.68
C ALA A 603 -69.11 0.72 -0.67
N PHE A 604 -68.67 -0.43 -0.16
CA PHE A 604 -69.37 -1.19 0.88
C PHE A 604 -69.43 -0.43 2.19
N ILE A 605 -68.33 0.20 2.62
CA ILE A 605 -68.28 1.05 3.82
C ILE A 605 -69.20 2.27 3.67
N ILE A 606 -69.20 2.93 2.52
CA ILE A 606 -70.11 4.06 2.25
C ILE A 606 -71.56 3.60 2.28
N SER A 607 -71.86 2.45 1.67
CA SER A 607 -73.21 1.88 1.65
C SER A 607 -73.70 1.55 3.05
N LEU A 608 -72.87 0.88 3.86
CA LEU A 608 -73.16 0.62 5.28
C LEU A 608 -73.34 1.91 6.08
N SER A 609 -72.51 2.92 5.83
CA SER A 609 -72.61 4.22 6.50
C SER A 609 -73.90 4.95 6.12
N LEU A 610 -74.33 4.88 4.86
CA LEU A 610 -75.60 5.43 4.39
C LEU A 610 -76.79 4.68 4.96
N ILE A 611 -76.75 3.34 5.03
CA ILE A 611 -77.79 2.51 5.67
C ILE A 611 -77.88 2.86 7.16
N PHE A 612 -76.75 3.01 7.86
CA PHE A 612 -76.74 3.44 9.26
C PHE A 612 -77.30 4.86 9.43
N TYR A 613 -76.92 5.79 8.54
CA TYR A 613 -77.39 7.16 8.56
C TYR A 613 -78.91 7.25 8.31
N TYR A 614 -79.44 6.54 7.32
CA TYR A 614 -80.88 6.55 7.00
C TYR A 614 -81.72 5.74 7.99
N SER A 615 -81.22 4.64 8.56
CA SER A 615 -81.94 3.92 9.63
C SER A 615 -82.04 4.74 10.92
N LYS A 616 -81.03 5.59 11.19
CA LYS A 616 -81.03 6.53 12.33
C LYS A 616 -81.92 7.74 12.07
N LYS A 617 -82.07 8.18 10.82
CA LYS A 617 -82.98 9.29 10.42
C LYS A 617 -84.45 8.84 10.39
N GLY A 618 -84.74 7.60 9.99
CA GLY A 618 -86.10 7.02 10.03
C GLY A 618 -86.67 6.86 11.44
N ARG A 619 -85.82 6.68 12.46
CA ARG A 619 -86.25 6.63 13.88
C ARG A 619 -86.50 7.99 14.54
N ARG A 620 -86.21 9.11 13.86
CA ARG A 620 -86.47 10.46 14.38
C ARG A 620 -87.74 11.13 13.84
N SER A 621 -88.51 10.45 12.97
CA SER A 621 -89.77 10.97 12.42
C SER A 621 -91.05 10.34 12.99
N TYR A 622 -90.93 9.50 14.03
CA TYR A 622 -92.05 9.04 14.85
C TYR A 622 -91.69 9.21 16.33
N LYS A 623 -91.80 10.44 16.82
CA LYS A 623 -92.11 10.78 18.21
C LYS A 623 -92.82 12.12 18.23
#